data_AF-A0ABD0P652-F1
#
_entry.id   AF-A0ABD0P652-F1
#
_cell.length_a   1.000
_cell.length_b   1.000
_cell.length_c   1.000
_cell.angle_alpha   90.00
_cell.angle_beta   90.00
_cell.angle_gamma   90.00
#
_symmetry.space_group_name_H-M   'P 1'
#
loop_
_entity.id
_entity.type
_entity.pdbx_description
1 polymer ?
#
loop_
_entity_poly.entity_id
_entity_poly.type
_entity_poly.pdbx_seq_one_letter_code
_entity_poly.pdbx_strand_id
1 'polypeptide(L)' 'LSGENRNGEKMQLTMSNISSDVLELLLEFVYTGSLIIDSANAKTLLEAANKFQFNTFCKVCVSFL' A
#
# COMPACT_ATOMS: atom_id res chain seq x y z
N LEU A 1 10.11 0.25 17.41
CA LEU A 1 10.39 1.66 17.79
C LEU A 1 9.43 2.53 17.01
N SER A 2 8.24 2.76 17.54
CA SER A 2 7.25 3.64 16.92
C SER A 2 7.64 5.08 17.24
N GLY A 3 8.11 5.82 16.25
CA GLY A 3 8.47 7.22 16.40
C GLY A 3 7.21 8.06 16.56
N GLU A 4 6.78 8.27 17.81
CA GLU A 4 5.79 9.29 18.14
C GLU A 4 6.43 10.67 17.91
N ASN A 5 6.13 11.30 16.77
CA ASN A 5 6.52 12.68 16.51
C ASN A 5 5.53 13.61 17.23
N ARG A 6 5.96 14.21 18.34
CA ARG A 6 5.14 15.01 19.28
C ARG A 6 5.25 16.52 19.08
N ASN A 7 5.61 16.98 17.90
CA ASN A 7 5.69 18.41 17.63
C ASN A 7 5.09 18.65 16.25
N GLY A 8 4.45 19.80 15.99
CA GLY A 8 3.73 20.11 14.73
C GLY A 8 4.60 20.18 13.46
N GLU A 9 5.72 19.46 13.45
CA GLU A 9 6.64 19.25 12.35
C GLU A 9 6.02 18.27 11.34
N LYS A 10 6.21 18.56 10.05
CA LYS A 10 5.70 17.73 8.96
C LYS A 10 6.25 16.31 9.09
N MET A 11 5.38 15.32 9.25
CA MET A 11 5.78 13.91 9.22
C MET A 11 6.36 13.58 7.85
N GLN A 12 7.65 13.24 7.81
CA GLN A 12 8.34 12.78 6.61
C GLN A 12 8.65 11.30 6.76
N LEU A 13 8.34 10.53 5.72
CA LEU A 13 8.60 9.10 5.66
C LEU A 13 9.31 8.77 4.35
N THR A 14 10.44 8.07 4.45
CA THR A 14 11.19 7.59 3.29
C THR A 14 10.87 6.12 3.06
N MET A 15 10.30 5.78 1.90
CA MET A 15 9.98 4.41 1.50
C MET A 15 10.81 4.00 0.27
N SER A 16 11.94 3.31 0.49
CA SER A 16 12.89 2.98 -0.59
C SER A 16 12.58 1.69 -1.35
N ASN A 17 11.63 0.88 -0.86
CA ASN A 17 11.42 -0.49 -1.34
C ASN A 17 10.00 -0.72 -1.88
N ILE A 18 9.41 0.33 -2.46
CA ILE A 18 8.14 0.34 -3.17
C ILE A 18 8.26 1.39 -4.28
N SER A 19 7.73 1.11 -5.47
CA SER A 19 7.64 2.10 -6.54
C SER A 19 6.53 3.11 -6.24
N SER A 20 6.68 4.33 -6.78
CA SER A 20 5.67 5.39 -6.65
C SER A 20 4.30 4.92 -7.13
N ASP A 21 4.23 4.21 -8.25
CA ASP A 21 2.98 3.78 -8.87
C ASP A 21 2.21 2.79 -7.99
N VAL A 22 2.91 1.86 -7.34
CA VAL A 22 2.29 0.86 -6.46
C VAL A 22 1.83 1.51 -5.16
N LEU A 23 2.61 2.47 -4.65
CA LEU A 23 2.22 3.25 -3.47
C LEU A 23 0.98 4.10 -3.76
N GLU A 24 0.89 4.70 -4.94
CA GLU A 24 -0.27 5.47 -5.38
C GLU A 24 -1.53 4.61 -5.40
N LEU A 25 -1.48 3.41 -6.00
CA LEU A 25 -2.61 2.48 -6.04
C LEU A 25 -3.04 2.01 -4.63
N LEU A 26 -2.08 1.77 -3.74
CA LEU A 26 -2.39 1.44 -2.33
C LEU A 26 -3.10 2.60 -1.64
N LEU A 27 -2.64 3.83 -1.85
CA LEU A 27 -3.26 5.01 -1.26
C LEU A 27 -4.65 5.27 -1.85
N GLU A 28 -4.84 5.07 -3.15
CA GLU A 28 -6.15 5.18 -3.80
C GLU A 28 -7.17 4.29 -3.08
N PHE A 29 -6.86 3.02 -2.86
CA PHE A 29 -7.74 2.15 -2.10
C PHE A 29 -7.92 2.58 -0.64
N VAL A 30 -6.84 2.94 0.06
CA VAL A 30 -6.91 3.32 1.48
C VAL A 30 -7.83 4.53 1.69
N TYR A 31 -7.83 5.49 0.76
CA TYR A 31 -8.62 6.71 0.86
C TYR A 31 -10.00 6.62 0.21
N THR A 32 -10.19 5.80 -0.82
CA THR A 32 -11.47 5.71 -1.56
C THR A 32 -12.26 4.43 -1.26
N GLY A 33 -11.61 3.40 -0.73
CA GLY A 33 -12.17 2.07 -0.55
C GLY A 33 -12.36 1.27 -1.84
N SER A 34 -11.88 1.78 -2.98
CA SER A 34 -12.04 1.14 -4.29
C SER A 34 -10.72 1.18 -5.07
N LEU A 35 -10.46 0.13 -5.84
CA LEU A 35 -9.32 0.03 -6.74
C LEU A 35 -9.65 -1.02 -7.80
N ILE A 36 -9.35 -0.73 -9.05
CA ILE A 36 -9.50 -1.70 -10.14
C ILE A 36 -8.23 -2.55 -10.20
N ILE A 37 -8.37 -3.83 -9.93
CA ILE A 37 -7.27 -4.79 -10.05
C ILE A 37 -7.30 -5.41 -11.45
N ASP A 38 -6.13 -5.45 -12.09
CA ASP A 38 -5.92 -6.05 -13.39
C ASP A 38 -4.60 -6.86 -13.40
N SER A 39 -4.36 -7.62 -14.47
CA SER A 39 -3.18 -8.49 -14.58
C SER A 39 -1.83 -7.75 -14.45
N ALA A 40 -1.78 -6.46 -14.80
CA ALA A 40 -0.56 -5.66 -14.72
C ALA A 40 -0.24 -5.24 -13.28
N ASN A 41 -1.24 -5.04 -12.43
CA ASN A 41 -1.05 -4.50 -11.07
C ASN A 41 -1.19 -5.54 -9.95
N ALA A 42 -1.92 -6.65 -10.18
CA ALA A 42 -2.29 -7.61 -9.13
C ALA A 42 -1.09 -8.20 -8.38
N LYS A 43 -0.04 -8.59 -9.11
CA LYS A 43 1.15 -9.22 -8.53
C LYS A 43 1.91 -8.23 -7.64
N THR A 44 2.19 -7.04 -8.14
CA THR A 44 2.98 -6.05 -7.41
C THR A 44 2.19 -5.48 -6.22
N LEU A 45 0.87 -5.32 -6.35
CA LEU A 45 -0.01 -4.97 -5.24
C LEU A 45 -0.02 -6.04 -4.15
N LEU A 46 -0.03 -7.33 -4.51
CA LEU A 46 0.05 -8.42 -3.54
C LEU A 46 1.38 -8.38 -2.76
N GLU A 47 2.51 -8.21 -3.48
CA GLU A 47 3.83 -8.12 -2.85
C GLU A 47 3.91 -6.94 -1.88
N ALA A 48 3.40 -5.78 -2.28
CA ALA A 48 3.36 -4.59 -1.43
C ALA A 48 2.39 -4.76 -0.25
N ALA A 49 1.17 -5.25 -0.49
CA ALA A 49 0.18 -5.48 0.56
C ALA A 49 0.69 -6.47 1.62
N ASN A 50 1.35 -7.54 1.20
CA ASN A 50 1.96 -8.51 2.10
C ASN A 50 3.08 -7.86 2.93
N LYS A 51 3.92 -7.03 2.29
CA LYS A 51 5.00 -6.31 2.96
C LYS A 51 4.51 -5.30 4.00
N PHE A 52 3.48 -4.55 3.67
CA PHE A 52 2.87 -3.55 4.57
C PHE A 52 1.80 -4.13 5.49
N GLN A 53 1.57 -5.45 5.43
CA GLN A 53 0.60 -6.17 6.25
C GLN A 53 -0.85 -5.67 6.06
N PHE A 54 -1.19 -5.20 4.86
CA PHE A 54 -2.57 -4.92 4.46
C PHE A 54 -3.30 -6.22 4.16
N ASN A 55 -3.65 -6.97 5.20
CA ASN A 55 -4.20 -8.32 5.09
C ASN A 55 -5.52 -8.39 4.28
N THR A 56 -6.33 -7.31 4.33
CA THR A 56 -7.53 -7.19 3.48
C THR A 56 -7.17 -7.21 2.00
N PHE A 57 -6.11 -6.50 1.60
CA PHE A 57 -5.62 -6.49 0.23
C PHE A 57 -5.02 -7.82 -0.20
N CYS A 58 -4.29 -8.50 0.69
CA CYS A 58 -3.73 -9.81 0.40
C CYS A 58 -4.83 -10.79 -0.05
N LYS A 59 -5.98 -10.78 0.62
CA LYS A 59 -7.13 -11.63 0.27
C LYS A 59 -7.76 -11.25 -1.07
N VAL A 60 -7.88 -9.96 -1.35
CA VAL A 60 -8.47 -9.48 -2.61
C VAL A 60 -7.56 -9.79 -3.79
N CYS A 61 -6.26 -9.49 -3.70
CA CYS A 61 -5.31 -9.78 -4.79
C CYS A 61 -5.18 -11.29 -5.05
N VAL A 62 -5.18 -12.13 -4.00
CA VAL A 62 -5.16 -13.60 -4.17
C VAL A 62 -6.46 -14.13 -4.77
N SER A 63 -7.61 -13.48 -4.52
CA SER A 63 -8.88 -13.92 -5.12
C SER A 63 -9.00 -13.54 -6.59
N PHE A 64 -8.19 -12.57 -7.05
CA PHE A 64 -8.14 -12.14 -8.44
C PHE A 64 -7.17 -12.96 -9.30
N LEU A 65 -6.04 -13.40 -8.72
CA LEU A 65 -5.00 -14.22 -9.36
C LEU A 65 -5.42 -15.69 -9.49
#